data_AF-A0A7S1WID4-F1
#
_entry.id   AF-A0A7S1WID4-F1
#
_cell.length_a   1.000
_cell.length_b   1.000
_cell.length_c   1.000
_cell.angle_alpha   90.00
_cell.angle_beta   90.00
_cell.angle_gamma   90.00
#
_symmetry.space_group_name_H-M   'P 1'
#
loop_
_entity.id
_entity.type
_entity.pdbx_description
1 polymer ?
#
loop_
_entity_poly.entity_id
_entity_poly.type
_entity_poly.pdbx_seq_one_letter_code
_entity_poly.pdbx_strand_id
1 'polypeptide(L)'
;GRGGGYKGGQSGGYKGGYHQEGHGKGGKGGKGGKGGKGGGPHTVPPPLDHPEELPPTVLETGEQVAFQAGIGVPWQCIGPGGRTFRWDLQDRDVVSPAAKQEVRALLDNYAKELGIPLHGESSVKLALLRGDYWVSFAGGVSTAAGKASQQPG
;
A
#
# COMPACT_ATOMS: atom_id res chain seq x y z
N GLY A 1 20.00 53.56 -30.74
CA GLY A 1 21.31 53.05 -31.18
C GLY A 1 21.69 51.83 -30.36
N ARG A 2 22.44 50.90 -30.98
CA ARG A 2 23.00 49.63 -30.43
C ARG A 2 21.91 48.55 -30.23
N GLY A 3 21.81 47.49 -31.03
CA GLY A 3 22.81 46.45 -31.36
C GLY A 3 22.83 45.43 -30.21
N GLY A 4 22.64 44.13 -30.31
CA GLY A 4 22.74 43.12 -31.37
C GLY A 4 23.28 41.85 -30.68
N GLY A 5 22.69 40.66 -30.90
CA GLY A 5 23.08 39.44 -30.18
C GLY A 5 22.52 38.13 -30.77
N TYR A 6 23.28 37.58 -31.73
CA TYR A 6 23.45 36.20 -32.27
C TYR A 6 23.04 35.01 -31.35
N LYS A 7 22.74 33.76 -31.77
CA LYS A 7 23.24 32.75 -32.75
C LYS A 7 22.10 31.71 -32.95
N GLY A 8 21.75 31.25 -34.17
CA GLY A 8 22.36 30.08 -34.85
C GLY A 8 22.07 28.76 -34.11
N GLY A 9 21.31 27.76 -34.57
CA GLY A 9 21.02 27.27 -35.91
C GLY A 9 21.70 25.90 -36.08
N GLN A 10 20.93 24.80 -36.11
CA GLN A 10 21.38 23.57 -36.78
C GLN A 10 20.23 22.58 -37.05
N SER A 11 20.10 22.31 -38.34
CA SER A 11 19.25 21.35 -39.03
C SER A 11 20.00 20.04 -39.29
N GLY A 12 19.25 18.99 -39.62
CA GLY A 12 19.73 17.94 -40.55
C GLY A 12 20.00 16.57 -39.93
N GLY A 13 19.26 15.57 -40.41
CA GLY A 13 19.47 14.16 -40.08
C GLY A 13 20.41 13.42 -41.04
N TYR A 14 20.19 12.09 -41.07
CA TYR A 14 20.64 10.99 -41.95
C TYR A 14 21.97 10.21 -41.72
N LYS A 15 21.75 8.89 -41.54
CA LYS A 15 22.44 7.69 -42.09
C LYS A 15 23.84 7.25 -41.64
N GLY A 16 23.88 6.01 -41.11
CA GLY A 16 24.59 4.89 -41.76
C GLY A 16 25.90 4.43 -41.11
N GLY A 17 25.97 3.16 -40.69
CA GLY A 17 27.22 2.54 -40.26
C GLY A 17 27.03 1.18 -39.60
N TYR A 18 26.97 0.13 -40.41
CA TYR A 18 27.00 -1.29 -40.05
C TYR A 18 28.43 -1.70 -39.72
N HIS A 19 28.67 -2.28 -38.55
CA HIS A 19 29.76 -3.22 -38.34
C HIS A 19 29.30 -4.30 -37.36
N GLN A 20 29.26 -5.52 -37.88
CA GLN A 20 28.92 -6.75 -37.21
C GLN A 20 30.24 -7.54 -37.10
N GLU A 21 30.75 -7.71 -35.89
CA GLU A 21 31.71 -8.79 -35.59
C GLU A 21 31.26 -9.46 -34.30
N GLY A 22 30.67 -10.64 -34.48
CA GLY A 22 30.38 -11.55 -33.40
C GLY A 22 31.60 -12.39 -33.07
N HIS A 23 31.90 -12.53 -31.78
CA HIS A 23 32.63 -13.64 -31.21
C HIS A 23 31.92 -14.05 -29.91
N GLY A 24 31.66 -15.34 -29.78
CA GLY A 24 30.68 -15.89 -28.85
C GLY A 24 31.23 -16.41 -27.53
N LYS A 25 30.39 -17.29 -26.96
CA LYS A 25 30.57 -18.19 -25.81
C LYS A 25 30.37 -17.56 -24.42
N GLY A 26 29.32 -18.04 -23.74
CA GLY A 26 29.27 -17.97 -22.28
C GLY A 26 27.90 -18.02 -21.64
N GLY A 27 27.09 -19.04 -21.94
CA GLY A 27 25.97 -19.38 -21.07
C GLY A 27 26.49 -19.97 -19.75
N LYS A 28 26.31 -19.25 -18.64
CA LYS A 28 26.20 -19.75 -17.25
C LYS A 28 25.25 -18.78 -16.55
N GLY A 29 24.10 -19.23 -16.07
CA GLY A 29 24.03 -20.01 -14.84
C GLY A 29 24.01 -19.02 -13.68
N GLY A 30 22.83 -18.78 -13.14
CA GLY A 30 22.56 -17.64 -12.27
C GLY A 30 23.20 -17.70 -10.89
N LYS A 31 22.92 -16.65 -10.12
CA LYS A 31 22.68 -16.67 -8.68
C LYS A 31 22.46 -15.24 -8.20
N GLY A 32 21.54 -15.10 -7.26
CA GLY A 32 21.54 -13.97 -6.34
C GLY A 32 20.71 -12.79 -6.78
N GLY A 33 19.40 -13.00 -7.00
CA GLY A 33 18.45 -11.99 -6.57
C GLY A 33 18.76 -11.74 -5.09
N LYS A 34 19.34 -10.57 -4.79
CA LYS A 34 19.63 -10.14 -3.42
C LYS A 34 18.34 -10.34 -2.63
N GLY A 35 18.39 -11.32 -1.72
CA GLY A 35 17.36 -11.52 -0.72
C GLY A 35 17.03 -10.15 -0.13
N GLY A 36 15.75 -9.80 -0.23
CA GLY A 36 15.22 -8.63 0.45
C GLY A 36 15.73 -8.69 1.88
N LYS A 37 16.37 -7.61 2.31
CA LYS A 37 16.74 -7.39 3.71
C LYS A 37 15.56 -7.85 4.53
N GLY A 38 15.78 -8.90 5.33
CA GLY A 38 14.80 -9.37 6.29
C GLY A 38 14.30 -8.15 7.04
N GLY A 39 13.00 -7.91 6.94
CA GLY A 39 12.34 -6.97 7.82
C GLY A 39 12.76 -7.38 9.23
N GLY A 40 13.32 -6.42 9.97
CA GLY A 40 13.42 -6.59 11.42
C GLY A 40 12.04 -6.94 11.97
N PRO A 41 11.95 -7.38 13.24
CA PRO A 41 10.65 -7.56 13.88
C PRO A 41 9.80 -6.32 13.58
N HIS A 42 8.68 -6.50 12.87
CA HIS A 42 7.74 -5.42 12.60
C HIS A 42 7.14 -5.07 13.96
N THR A 43 7.79 -4.13 14.66
CA THR A 43 7.29 -3.57 15.91
C THR A 43 6.05 -2.79 15.55
N VAL A 44 4.90 -3.27 16.00
CA VAL A 44 3.64 -2.55 15.84
C VAL A 44 3.80 -1.23 16.63
N PRO A 45 3.63 -0.06 16.00
CA PRO A 45 3.87 1.20 16.67
C PRO A 45 2.78 1.46 17.73
N PRO A 46 3.10 2.11 18.86
CA PRO A 46 2.07 2.58 19.77
C PRO A 46 1.07 3.51 19.07
N PRO A 47 -0.23 3.45 19.44
CA PRO A 47 -0.82 2.59 20.47
C PRO A 47 -1.29 1.22 19.95
N LEU A 48 -0.92 0.83 18.72
CA LEU A 48 -1.35 -0.44 18.11
C LEU A 48 -0.61 -1.66 18.66
N ASP A 49 0.34 -1.47 19.57
CA ASP A 49 0.93 -2.52 20.41
C ASP A 49 -0.06 -3.09 21.45
N HIS A 50 -1.13 -2.35 21.75
CA HIS A 50 -2.26 -2.77 22.58
C HIS A 50 -3.60 -2.54 21.86
N PRO A 51 -3.85 -3.21 20.72
CA PRO A 51 -5.03 -2.94 19.90
C PRO A 51 -6.35 -3.29 20.60
N GLU A 52 -6.33 -4.16 21.62
CA GLU A 52 -7.49 -4.51 22.44
C GLU A 52 -7.99 -3.38 23.35
N GLU A 53 -7.13 -2.42 23.68
CA GLU A 53 -7.47 -1.26 24.52
C GLU A 53 -8.03 -0.09 23.70
N LEU A 54 -7.86 -0.13 22.38
CA LEU A 54 -8.31 0.90 21.47
C LEU A 54 -9.80 0.74 21.12
N PRO A 55 -10.51 1.84 20.79
CA PRO A 55 -11.90 1.77 20.35
C PRO A 55 -12.03 0.89 19.09
N PRO A 56 -12.80 -0.21 19.11
CA PRO A 56 -12.93 -1.11 17.96
C PRO A 56 -13.60 -0.46 16.74
N THR A 57 -14.31 0.65 16.97
CA THR A 57 -15.16 1.31 16.00
C THR A 57 -14.92 2.82 15.97
N VAL A 58 -15.17 3.44 14.83
CA VAL A 58 -15.26 4.91 14.74
C VAL A 58 -16.53 5.36 15.45
N LEU A 59 -16.43 6.32 16.39
CA LEU A 59 -17.56 6.77 17.22
C LEU A 59 -18.71 7.36 16.40
N GLU A 60 -18.39 8.04 15.30
CA GLU A 60 -19.38 8.70 14.45
C GLU A 60 -20.31 7.72 13.72
N THR A 61 -19.78 6.55 13.30
CA THR A 61 -20.50 5.62 12.43
C THR A 61 -20.74 4.24 13.05
N GLY A 62 -20.03 3.91 14.15
CA GLY A 62 -20.03 2.56 14.73
C GLY A 62 -19.34 1.51 13.85
N GLU A 63 -18.63 1.93 12.81
CA GLU A 63 -17.99 1.02 11.85
C GLU A 63 -16.67 0.47 12.40
N GLN A 64 -16.43 -0.83 12.22
CA GLN A 64 -15.25 -1.52 12.75
C GLN A 64 -13.97 -1.09 12.02
N VAL A 65 -12.88 -0.92 12.78
CA VAL A 65 -11.55 -0.57 12.24
C VAL A 65 -10.62 -1.79 12.27
N ALA A 66 -9.77 -1.90 11.27
CA ALA A 66 -8.67 -2.86 11.23
C ALA A 66 -7.38 -2.18 10.79
N PHE A 67 -6.23 -2.75 11.18
CA PHE A 67 -4.92 -2.27 10.80
C PHE A 67 -4.05 -3.38 10.21
N GLN A 68 -3.01 -2.99 9.47
CA GLN A 68 -1.93 -3.87 9.02
C GLN A 68 -0.59 -3.21 9.36
N ALA A 69 0.18 -3.88 10.23
CA ALA A 69 1.47 -3.39 10.73
C ALA A 69 2.62 -3.49 9.70
N GLY A 70 2.47 -4.30 8.65
CA GLY A 70 3.52 -4.51 7.67
C GLY A 70 3.07 -5.29 6.44
N ILE A 71 3.89 -5.24 5.39
CA ILE A 71 3.62 -6.01 4.16
C ILE A 71 3.73 -7.51 4.50
N GLY A 72 2.71 -8.29 4.09
CA GLY A 72 2.66 -9.73 4.34
C GLY A 72 2.08 -10.12 5.71
N VAL A 73 1.88 -9.15 6.61
CA VAL A 73 1.19 -9.37 7.89
C VAL A 73 -0.33 -9.40 7.63
N PRO A 74 -1.10 -10.33 8.22
CA PRO A 74 -2.55 -10.28 8.18
C PRO A 74 -3.09 -8.94 8.72
N TRP A 75 -4.27 -8.56 8.25
CA TRP A 75 -5.00 -7.45 8.86
C TRP A 75 -5.55 -7.90 10.20
N GLN A 76 -5.56 -6.99 11.18
CA GLN A 76 -6.05 -7.23 12.53
C GLN A 76 -7.12 -6.20 12.87
N CYS A 77 -8.29 -6.66 13.29
CA CYS A 77 -9.35 -5.82 13.82
C CYS A 77 -8.90 -5.19 15.15
N ILE A 78 -9.21 -3.92 15.32
CA ILE A 78 -8.99 -3.21 16.58
C ILE A 78 -10.05 -3.63 17.59
N GLY A 79 -9.67 -3.65 18.87
CA GLY A 79 -10.50 -3.99 20.02
C GLY A 79 -10.40 -5.45 20.47
N PRO A 80 -11.13 -5.81 21.54
CA PRO A 80 -10.91 -7.03 22.32
C PRO A 80 -11.12 -8.34 21.56
N GLY A 81 -11.76 -8.30 20.38
CA GLY A 81 -11.96 -9.48 19.55
C GLY A 81 -10.72 -9.97 18.81
N GLY A 82 -9.72 -9.10 18.59
CA GLY A 82 -8.42 -9.46 18.00
C GLY A 82 -8.47 -10.22 16.66
N ARG A 83 -9.61 -10.21 15.96
CA ARG A 83 -9.83 -11.03 14.77
C ARG A 83 -8.85 -10.62 13.68
N THR A 84 -8.23 -11.60 13.02
CA THR A 84 -7.35 -11.35 11.88
C THR A 84 -7.95 -11.86 10.58
N PHE A 85 -7.58 -11.25 9.47
CA PHE A 85 -7.99 -11.69 8.14
C PHE A 85 -6.92 -11.35 7.08
N ARG A 86 -7.01 -12.01 5.93
CA ARG A 86 -6.19 -11.69 4.76
C ARG A 86 -6.99 -10.84 3.80
N TRP A 87 -6.36 -9.81 3.25
CA TRP A 87 -6.97 -8.92 2.26
C TRP A 87 -7.39 -9.72 1.02
N ASP A 88 -8.67 -9.67 0.70
CA ASP A 88 -9.26 -10.27 -0.48
C ASP A 88 -9.58 -9.19 -1.48
N LEU A 89 -8.61 -8.88 -2.37
CA LEU A 89 -8.73 -7.74 -3.28
C LEU A 89 -9.97 -7.85 -4.17
N GLN A 90 -10.88 -6.90 -4.00
CA GLN A 90 -12.06 -6.73 -4.83
C GLN A 90 -11.85 -5.62 -5.88
N ASP A 91 -12.75 -5.57 -6.86
CA ASP A 91 -12.84 -4.42 -7.75
C ASP A 91 -13.05 -3.15 -6.91
N ARG A 92 -12.34 -2.08 -7.27
CA ARG A 92 -12.47 -0.81 -6.55
C ARG A 92 -13.86 -0.23 -6.75
N ASP A 93 -14.49 -0.43 -7.89
CA ASP A 93 -15.72 0.26 -8.25
C ASP A 93 -16.97 -0.28 -7.54
N VAL A 94 -16.84 -1.39 -6.78
CA VAL A 94 -17.90 -1.88 -5.88
C VAL A 94 -18.19 -0.90 -4.73
N VAL A 95 -17.27 0.01 -4.43
CA VAL A 95 -17.46 1.12 -3.49
C VAL A 95 -17.30 2.44 -4.23
N SER A 96 -18.30 3.31 -4.12
CA SER A 96 -18.30 4.60 -4.81
C SER A 96 -17.11 5.48 -4.39
N PRO A 97 -16.60 6.35 -5.27
CA PRO A 97 -15.52 7.28 -4.93
C PRO A 97 -15.85 8.17 -3.72
N ALA A 98 -17.10 8.63 -3.61
CA ALA A 98 -17.57 9.43 -2.48
C ALA A 98 -17.48 8.64 -1.16
N ALA A 99 -17.95 7.39 -1.13
CA ALA A 99 -17.86 6.55 0.05
C ALA A 99 -16.40 6.27 0.45
N LYS A 100 -15.48 6.08 -0.52
CA LYS A 100 -14.05 5.93 -0.22
C LYS A 100 -13.45 7.20 0.40
N GLN A 101 -13.88 8.38 -0.07
CA GLN A 101 -13.41 9.64 0.48
C GLN A 101 -13.90 9.85 1.91
N GLU A 102 -15.15 9.50 2.20
CA GLU A 102 -15.68 9.50 3.57
C GLU A 102 -14.91 8.54 4.47
N VAL A 103 -14.70 7.29 4.02
CA VAL A 103 -13.89 6.31 4.78
C VAL A 103 -12.49 6.86 5.06
N ARG A 104 -11.85 7.50 4.08
CA ARG A 104 -10.54 8.11 4.26
C ARG A 104 -10.57 9.19 5.34
N ALA A 105 -11.58 10.06 5.36
CA ALA A 105 -11.73 11.10 6.38
C ALA A 105 -11.96 10.50 7.78
N LEU A 106 -12.81 9.48 7.90
CA LEU A 106 -13.06 8.78 9.16
C LEU A 106 -11.78 8.11 9.71
N LEU A 107 -11.04 7.43 8.84
CA LEU A 107 -9.78 6.79 9.23
C LEU A 107 -8.68 7.80 9.58
N ASP A 108 -8.64 8.95 8.90
CA ASP A 108 -7.72 10.05 9.21
C ASP A 108 -8.00 10.64 10.59
N ASN A 109 -9.28 10.93 10.89
CA ASN A 109 -9.71 11.42 12.19
C ASN A 109 -9.42 10.41 13.30
N TYR A 110 -9.83 9.15 13.10
CA TYR A 110 -9.56 8.07 14.05
C TYR A 110 -8.07 7.91 14.35
N ALA A 111 -7.21 7.97 13.32
CA ALA A 111 -5.77 7.89 13.50
C ALA A 111 -5.22 9.10 14.26
N LYS A 112 -5.69 10.31 13.96
CA LYS A 112 -5.25 11.54 14.64
C LYS A 112 -5.65 11.55 16.12
N GLU A 113 -6.87 11.14 16.45
CA GLU A 113 -7.36 11.08 17.83
C GLU A 113 -6.55 10.12 18.69
N LEU A 114 -6.11 9.01 18.10
CA LEU A 114 -5.36 7.97 18.81
C LEU A 114 -3.83 8.08 18.63
N GLY A 115 -3.35 9.05 17.84
CA GLY A 115 -1.92 9.20 17.55
C GLY A 115 -1.32 8.08 16.69
N ILE A 116 -2.13 7.40 15.88
CA ILE A 116 -1.67 6.32 14.98
C ILE A 116 -0.96 6.93 13.75
N PRO A 117 0.29 6.50 13.45
CA PRO A 117 1.01 7.03 12.29
C PRO A 117 0.50 6.42 10.97
N LEU A 118 -0.15 7.23 10.14
CA LEU A 118 -0.56 6.83 8.77
C LEU A 118 0.53 7.06 7.71
N HIS A 119 1.59 7.80 8.05
CA HIS A 119 2.65 8.22 7.14
C HIS A 119 4.03 8.08 7.78
N GLY A 120 5.07 7.94 6.96
CA GLY A 120 6.46 7.80 7.42
C GLY A 120 6.92 6.35 7.56
N GLU A 121 8.10 6.18 8.16
CA GLU A 121 8.79 4.88 8.26
C GLU A 121 8.08 3.88 9.16
N SER A 122 7.37 4.37 10.19
CA SER A 122 6.55 3.57 11.11
C SER A 122 5.07 3.54 10.72
N SER A 123 4.74 3.87 9.46
CA SER A 123 3.34 3.94 9.04
C SER A 123 2.67 2.57 9.02
N VAL A 124 1.43 2.55 9.51
CA VAL A 124 0.53 1.40 9.39
C VAL A 124 -0.52 1.68 8.34
N LYS A 125 -1.15 0.62 7.84
CA LYS A 125 -2.37 0.77 7.03
C LYS A 125 -3.58 0.60 7.91
N LEU A 126 -4.61 1.42 7.69
CA LEU A 126 -5.92 1.27 8.30
C LEU A 126 -6.98 0.91 7.25
N ALA A 127 -8.03 0.23 7.70
CA ALA A 127 -9.22 -0.07 6.95
C ALA A 127 -10.46 0.02 7.83
N LEU A 128 -11.58 0.41 7.22
CA LEU A 128 -12.89 0.52 7.86
C LEU A 128 -13.85 -0.50 7.23
N LEU A 129 -14.66 -1.15 8.05
CA LEU A 129 -15.73 -2.03 7.57
C LEU A 129 -16.96 -1.21 7.23
N ARG A 130 -17.30 -1.13 5.95
CA ARG A 130 -18.48 -0.43 5.43
C ARG A 130 -19.35 -1.40 4.65
N GLY A 131 -20.51 -1.73 5.22
CA GLY A 131 -21.36 -2.80 4.70
C GLY A 131 -20.60 -4.13 4.66
N ASP A 132 -20.54 -4.75 3.49
CA ASP A 132 -19.86 -6.04 3.27
C ASP A 132 -18.39 -5.91 2.85
N TYR A 133 -17.82 -4.71 2.92
CA TYR A 133 -16.47 -4.43 2.42
C TYR A 133 -15.57 -3.74 3.44
N TRP A 134 -14.33 -4.22 3.54
CA TRP A 134 -13.23 -3.47 4.11
C TRP A 134 -12.71 -2.46 3.09
N VAL A 135 -12.63 -1.20 3.48
CA VAL A 135 -12.10 -0.11 2.66
C VAL A 135 -10.88 0.48 3.36
N SER A 136 -9.72 0.37 2.73
CA SER A 136 -8.46 0.87 3.28
C SER A 136 -8.30 2.38 3.06
N PHE A 137 -7.48 3.03 3.90
CA PHE A 137 -7.12 4.45 3.75
C PHE A 137 -6.51 4.77 2.37
N ALA A 138 -5.82 3.80 1.75
CA ALA A 138 -5.27 3.90 0.40
C ALA A 138 -6.31 3.73 -0.73
N GLY A 139 -7.58 3.41 -0.39
CA GLY A 139 -8.66 3.22 -1.34
C GLY A 139 -8.78 1.80 -1.92
N GLY A 140 -8.00 0.84 -1.41
CA GLY A 140 -8.21 -0.58 -1.71
C GLY A 140 -9.48 -1.10 -1.05
N VAL A 141 -10.12 -2.09 -1.69
CA VAL A 141 -11.35 -2.73 -1.21
C VAL A 141 -11.11 -4.23 -1.01
N SER A 142 -11.71 -4.80 0.04
CA SER A 142 -11.75 -6.24 0.32
C SER A 142 -13.12 -6.68 0.80
N THR A 143 -13.47 -7.94 0.61
CA THR A 143 -14.68 -8.53 1.24
C THR A 143 -14.52 -8.59 2.76
N ALA A 144 -15.64 -8.47 3.49
CA ALA A 144 -15.67 -8.54 4.95
C ALA A 144 -15.16 -9.88 5.51
N ALA A 145 -15.45 -10.97 4.80
CA ALA A 145 -15.01 -12.32 5.14
C ALA A 145 -13.49 -12.53 4.99
N GLY A 146 -12.82 -11.68 4.20
CA GLY A 146 -11.43 -11.86 3.79
C GLY A 146 -11.24 -13.10 2.92
N LYS A 147 -9.98 -13.42 2.59
CA LYS A 147 -9.69 -14.66 1.86
C LYS A 147 -9.98 -15.84 2.76
N ALA A 148 -10.93 -16.69 2.38
CA ALA A 148 -11.09 -18.00 2.98
C ALA A 148 -9.74 -18.72 2.92
N SER A 149 -9.20 -19.09 4.08
CA SER A 149 -8.12 -20.07 4.12
C SER A 149 -8.72 -21.36 3.58
N GLN A 150 -8.38 -21.72 2.34
CA GLN A 150 -8.62 -23.07 1.83
C GLN A 150 -7.96 -24.03 2.83
N GLN A 151 -8.75 -24.66 3.69
CA GLN A 151 -8.30 -25.85 4.39
C GLN A 151 -8.09 -26.91 3.31
N PRO A 152 -6.88 -27.49 3.17
CA PRO A 152 -6.74 -28.69 2.36
C PRO A 152 -7.58 -29.79 3.03
N GLY A 153 -8.52 -30.34 2.27
CA GLY A 153 -9.26 -31.55 2.64
C GLY A 153 -8.38 -32.79 2.55
#